data_AF-A0A4R8BF09-F1
#
_entry.id   AF-A0A4R8BF09-F1
#
_cell.length_a   1.000
_cell.length_b   1.000
_cell.length_c   1.000
_cell.angle_alpha   90.00
_cell.angle_beta   90.00
_cell.angle_gamma   90.00
#
_symmetry.space_group_name_H-M   'P 1'
#
loop_
_entity.id
_entity.type
_entity.pdbx_description
1 polymer ?
#
loop_
_entity_poly.entity_id
_entity_poly.type
_entity_poly.pdbx_seq_one_letter_code
_entity_poly.pdbx_strand_id
1 'polypeptide(L)' 'MKIKTITINKYKAFTKEEKIPINEKNVFIYGENGSGKSSLYYALKDFFQSSVEPIDMISLRNYTLSDGLTD' A
#
# COMPACT_ATOMS: atom_id res chain seq x y z
N MET A 1 4.81 6.90 19.50
CA MET A 1 4.13 5.83 18.73
C MET A 1 5.09 5.36 17.63
N LYS A 2 5.16 4.06 17.32
CA LYS A 2 5.99 3.52 16.22
C LYS A 2 5.15 2.62 15.33
N ILE A 3 5.39 2.65 14.03
CA ILE A 3 4.75 1.74 13.07
C ILE A 3 5.35 0.34 13.29
N LYS A 4 4.50 -0.65 13.61
CA LYS A 4 4.94 -2.03 13.81
C LYS A 4 4.88 -2.84 12.53
N THR A 5 3.78 -2.70 11.80
CA THR A 5 3.49 -3.45 10.57
C THR A 5 2.69 -2.54 9.64
N ILE A 6 2.96 -2.63 8.35
CA ILE A 6 2.14 -2.06 7.28
C ILE A 6 1.43 -3.23 6.61
N THR A 7 0.10 -3.16 6.51
CA THR A 7 -0.70 -4.12 5.73
C THR A 7 -1.24 -3.40 4.51
N ILE A 8 -0.99 -3.96 3.33
CA ILE A 8 -1.49 -3.43 2.06
C ILE A 8 -2.25 -4.54 1.38
N ASN A 9 -3.50 -4.26 1.01
CA ASN A 9 -4.34 -5.22 0.30
C ASN A 9 -4.75 -4.63 -1.05
N LYS A 10 -4.45 -5.35 -2.13
CA LYS A 10 -5.00 -5.11 -3.47
C LYS A 10 -4.84 -3.67 -4.01
N TYR A 11 -3.83 -2.93 -3.55
CA TYR A 11 -3.55 -1.54 -3.91
C TYR A 11 -2.47 -1.44 -4.98
N LYS A 12 -2.71 -0.70 -6.08
CA LYS A 12 -1.78 -0.49 -7.20
C LYS A 12 -1.00 -1.73 -7.65
N ALA A 13 0.24 -1.92 -7.20
CA ALA A 13 1.07 -3.06 -7.60
C ALA A 13 0.87 -4.31 -6.73
N PHE A 14 0.18 -4.19 -5.60
CA PHE A 14 -0.10 -5.31 -4.69
C PHE A 14 -1.37 -6.02 -5.16
N THR A 15 -1.29 -7.32 -5.42
CA THR A 15 -2.43 -8.13 -5.93
C THR A 15 -3.20 -8.86 -4.83
N LYS A 16 -2.64 -8.90 -3.61
CA LYS A 16 -3.19 -9.58 -2.44
C LYS A 16 -2.77 -8.84 -1.17
N GLU A 17 -3.24 -9.32 -0.02
CA GLU A 17 -2.77 -8.83 1.27
C GLU A 17 -1.27 -9.16 1.45
N GLU A 18 -0.48 -8.11 1.69
CA GLU A 18 0.93 -8.20 2.04
C GLU A 18 1.16 -7.52 3.38
N LYS A 19 1.96 -8.17 4.25
CA LYS A 19 2.36 -7.65 5.56
C LYS A 19 3.83 -7.31 5.56
N ILE A 20 4.15 -6.06 5.83
CA ILE A 20 5.51 -5.54 5.88
C ILE A 20 5.83 -5.20 7.35
N PRO A 21 6.58 -6.06 8.06
CA PRO A 21 7.00 -5.77 9.43
C PRO A 21 8.04 -4.64 9.41
N ILE A 22 7.83 -3.62 10.25
CA ILE A 22 8.70 -2.44 10.34
C ILE A 22 9.50 -2.46 11.63
N ASN A 23 8.87 -2.82 12.77
CA ASN A 23 9.36 -2.93 14.18
C ASN A 23 10.67 -2.22 14.64
N GLU A 24 11.15 -1.25 13.89
CA GLU A 24 12.47 -0.64 13.98
C GLU A 24 12.33 0.88 13.86
N LYS A 25 13.40 1.59 14.20
CA LYS A 25 13.40 3.06 14.14
C LYS A 25 13.53 3.59 12.72
N ASN A 26 14.35 2.95 11.89
CA ASN A 26 14.63 3.36 10.52
C ASN A 26 14.45 2.16 9.60
N VAL A 27 13.78 2.35 8.47
CA VAL A 27 13.57 1.30 7.46
C VAL A 27 14.01 1.82 6.09
N PHE A 28 14.72 0.96 5.36
CA PHE A 28 15.12 1.20 3.99
C PHE A 28 14.41 0.19 3.08
N ILE A 29 13.58 0.69 2.16
CA ILE A 29 12.85 -0.12 1.18
C ILE A 29 13.64 -0.09 -0.14
N TYR A 30 13.98 -1.26 -0.68
CA TYR A 30 14.67 -1.40 -1.96
C TYR A 30 14.15 -2.61 -2.76
N GLY A 31 14.52 -2.72 -4.04
CA GLY A 31 14.05 -3.75 -4.96
C GLY A 31 14.13 -3.31 -6.42
N GLU A 32 13.86 -4.23 -7.35
CA GLU A 32 13.93 -3.99 -8.80
C GLU A 32 12.86 -3.03 -9.33
N ASN A 33 13.06 -2.48 -10.51
CA ASN A 33 12.03 -1.65 -11.16
C ASN A 33 10.77 -2.47 -11.40
N GLY A 34 9.61 -1.90 -11.05
CA GLY A 34 8.33 -2.61 -11.10
C GLY A 34 7.99 -3.42 -9.83
N SER A 35 8.90 -3.56 -8.85
CA SER A 35 8.66 -4.35 -7.63
C SER A 35 7.66 -3.74 -6.62
N GLY A 36 6.95 -2.67 -6.97
CA GLY A 36 5.96 -2.03 -6.09
C GLY A 36 6.49 -1.01 -5.07
N LYS A 37 7.76 -0.59 -5.13
CA LYS A 37 8.34 0.43 -4.22
C LYS A 37 7.54 1.74 -4.22
N SER A 38 7.23 2.29 -5.39
CA SER A 38 6.42 3.49 -5.52
C SER A 38 4.98 3.27 -5.06
N SER A 39 4.44 2.07 -5.26
CA SER A 39 3.11 1.71 -4.76
C SER A 39 3.08 1.70 -3.23
N LEU A 40 4.11 1.20 -2.55
CA LEU A 40 4.21 1.29 -1.08
C LEU A 40 4.24 2.75 -0.60
N TYR A 41 5.04 3.60 -1.26
CA TYR A 41 5.09 5.02 -0.93
C TYR A 41 3.71 5.69 -1.06
N TYR A 42 3.01 5.46 -2.18
CA TYR A 42 1.68 6.04 -2.38
C TYR A 42 0.63 5.45 -1.45
N ALA A 43 0.70 4.15 -1.11
CA ALA A 43 -0.21 3.56 -0.14
C ALA A 43 -0.12 4.29 1.21
N LEU A 44 1.10 4.61 1.67
CA LEU A 44 1.30 5.38 2.90
C LEU A 44 0.81 6.82 2.74
N LYS A 45 1.17 7.49 1.64
CA LYS A 45 0.73 8.86 1.36
C LYS A 45 -0.80 8.98 1.36
N ASP A 46 -1.46 8.15 0.58
CA ASP A 46 -2.91 8.17 0.40
C ASP A 46 -3.61 7.76 1.71
N PHE A 47 -3.06 6.78 2.45
CA PHE A 47 -3.58 6.44 3.78
C PHE A 47 -3.60 7.64 4.73
N PHE A 48 -2.49 8.38 4.86
CA PHE A 48 -2.47 9.58 5.71
C PHE A 48 -3.33 10.71 5.15
N GLN A 49 -3.33 10.92 3.83
CA GLN A 49 -4.14 11.94 3.17
C GLN A 49 -5.65 11.68 3.30
N SER A 50 -6.07 10.40 3.39
CA SER A 50 -7.48 10.03 3.61
C SER A 50 -8.05 10.55 4.94
N SER A 51 -7.19 10.93 5.90
CA SER A 51 -7.61 11.58 7.14
C SER A 51 -7.93 13.07 6.98
N VAL A 52 -7.52 13.66 5.85
CA VAL A 52 -7.69 15.09 5.53
C VAL A 52 -8.79 15.29 4.50
N GLU A 53 -8.85 14.42 3.49
CA GLU A 53 -9.84 14.53 2.41
C GLU A 53 -10.30 13.15 1.89
N PRO A 54 -11.49 13.07 1.28
CA PRO A 54 -11.94 11.83 0.64
C PRO A 54 -10.99 11.41 -0.48
N ILE A 55 -10.63 10.13 -0.47
CA ILE A 55 -9.85 9.50 -1.53
C ILE A 55 -10.68 8.37 -2.12
N ASP A 56 -10.76 8.34 -3.46
CA ASP A 56 -11.37 7.23 -4.18
C ASP A 56 -10.44 6.01 -4.16
N MET A 57 -10.56 5.20 -3.09
CA MET A 57 -9.76 3.99 -2.92
C MET A 57 -10.03 2.93 -3.99
N ILE A 58 -11.21 2.94 -4.63
CA ILE A 58 -11.56 1.99 -5.70
C ILE A 58 -10.67 2.27 -6.93
N SER A 59 -10.47 3.54 -7.28
CA SER A 59 -9.58 3.93 -8.38
C SER A 59 -8.11 3.56 -8.17
N LEU A 60 -7.71 3.36 -6.90
CA LEU A 60 -6.34 3.02 -6.50
C LEU A 60 -6.12 1.51 -6.38
N ARG A 61 -7.17 0.71 -6.55
CA ARG A 61 -7.09 -0.73 -6.60
C ARG A 61 -6.16 -1.19 -7.72
N ASN A 62 -5.50 -2.33 -7.50
CA ASN A 62 -4.74 -3.00 -8.54
C ASN A 62 -5.63 -3.34 -9.74
N TYR A 63 -5.28 -2.78 -10.89
CA TYR A 63 -6.06 -2.86 -12.13
C TYR A 63 -6.08 -4.26 -12.76
N THR A 64 -5.17 -5.16 -12.37
CA THR A 64 -5.12 -6.53 -12.93
C THR A 64 -6.10 -7.47 -12.25
N LEU A 65 -6.78 -7.04 -11.19
CA LEU A 65 -7.70 -7.88 -10.43
C LEU A 65 -9.08 -7.88 -11.07
N SER A 66 -9.61 -9.08 -11.34
CA SER A 66 -10.96 -9.33 -11.84
C SER A 66 -11.84 -10.03 -10.81
N ASP A 67 -11.70 -9.63 -9.54
CA ASP A 67 -12.34 -10.27 -8.38
C ASP A 67 -13.64 -9.57 -7.93
N GLY A 68 -14.28 -8.81 -8.83
CA GLY A 68 -15.54 -8.13 -8.54
C GLY A 68 -15.44 -7.05 -7.46
N LEU A 69 -14.24 -6.47 -7.25
CA LEU A 69 -13.97 -5.49 -6.19
C LEU A 69 -14.22 -6.05 -4.77
N THR A 70 -14.02 -7.35 -4.59
CA THR A 70 -14.04 -7.97 -3.26
C THR A 70 -12.77 -7.61 -2.51
N ASP A 71 -12.85 -7.30 -1.22
CA ASP A 71 -11.69 -7.02 -0.35
C ASP A 71 -11.54 -8.04 0.75
#